data_AF-O46214-F1
#
_entry.id   AF-O46214-F1
#
_cell.length_a   1.000
_cell.length_b   1.000
_cell.length_c   1.000
_cell.angle_alpha   90.00
_cell.angle_beta   90.00
_cell.angle_gamma   90.00
#
_symmetry.space_group_name_H-M   'P 1'
#
loop_
_entity.id
_entity.type
_entity.pdbx_description
1 polymer ?
#
loop_
_entity_poly.entity_id
_entity_poly.type
_entity_poly.pdbx_seq_one_letter_code
_entity_poly.pdbx_strand_id
1 'polypeptide(L)'
;HTMEHYLKTYLSWLTEEQKEKLKEMKEAGKTKAEIQHEVMRYYDQLHGEEKQQATEKLKVGCKMLLKGIIGEEKVVELRNMKEAGADIQELRQKVEKMLSEVTDEKQKEKVHEYGPACKKIFGATTLQHHRRRR
;
A
#
# COMPACT_ATOMS: atom_id res chain seq x y z
N HIS A 1 -6.65 14.26 2.05
CA HIS A 1 -6.47 13.51 3.31
C HIS A 1 -5.32 14.11 4.11
N THR A 2 -5.46 14.20 5.44
CA THR A 2 -4.43 14.73 6.37
C THR A 2 -3.52 13.60 6.89
N MET A 3 -2.37 13.98 7.45
CA MET A 3 -1.43 13.03 8.07
C MET A 3 -2.08 12.27 9.22
N GLU A 4 -2.80 12.98 10.10
CA GLU A 4 -3.49 12.39 11.24
C GLU A 4 -4.50 11.33 10.83
N HIS A 5 -5.22 11.56 9.73
CA HIS A 5 -6.14 10.57 9.19
C HIS A 5 -5.40 9.29 8.80
N TYR A 6 -4.22 9.39 8.18
CA TYR A 6 -3.41 8.22 7.82
C TYR A 6 -2.88 7.49 9.06
N LEU A 7 -2.38 8.22 10.07
CA LEU A 7 -1.88 7.66 11.33
C LEU A 7 -2.96 6.92 12.13
N LYS A 8 -4.23 7.33 12.02
CA LYS A 8 -5.37 6.66 12.65
C LYS A 8 -5.93 5.49 11.85
N THR A 9 -5.58 5.37 10.56
CA THR A 9 -6.17 4.38 9.65
C THR A 9 -5.12 3.37 9.15
N TYR A 10 -4.45 3.66 8.03
CA TYR A 10 -3.54 2.74 7.35
C TYR A 10 -2.20 2.58 8.07
N LEU A 11 -1.85 3.55 8.92
CA LEU A 11 -0.61 3.60 9.70
C LEU A 11 -0.86 3.41 11.20
N SER A 12 -2.03 2.87 11.59
CA SER A 12 -2.38 2.67 13.00
C SER A 12 -1.53 1.60 13.70
N TRP A 13 -0.80 0.79 12.93
CA TRP A 13 0.11 -0.26 13.40
C TRP A 13 1.46 0.29 13.89
N LEU A 14 1.77 1.57 13.62
CA LEU A 14 2.97 2.21 14.14
C LEU A 14 2.85 2.45 15.65
N THR A 15 3.98 2.46 16.35
CA THR A 15 4.05 2.91 17.74
C THR A 15 3.80 4.42 17.83
N GLU A 16 3.46 4.94 19.02
CA GLU A 16 3.26 6.37 19.20
C GLU A 16 4.53 7.18 18.88
N GLU A 17 5.70 6.70 19.30
CA GLU A 17 7.00 7.32 18.95
C GLU A 17 7.23 7.38 17.43
N GLN A 18 6.91 6.29 16.72
CA GLN A 18 7.02 6.27 15.25
C GLN A 18 6.03 7.25 14.62
N LYS A 19 4.80 7.34 15.12
CA LYS A 19 3.80 8.30 14.63
C LYS A 19 4.24 9.74 14.85
N GLU A 20 4.80 10.06 16.02
CA GLU A 20 5.35 11.38 16.32
C GLU A 20 6.48 11.75 15.36
N LYS A 21 7.42 10.84 15.12
CA LYS A 21 8.49 11.06 14.15
C LYS A 21 7.95 11.38 12.74
N LEU A 22 6.91 10.69 12.29
CA LEU A 22 6.31 10.98 10.97
C LEU A 22 5.61 12.35 10.94
N LYS A 23 5.06 12.82 12.07
CA LYS A 23 4.51 14.18 12.19
C LYS A 23 5.63 15.22 12.11
N GLU A 24 6.71 15.03 12.87
CA GLU A 24 7.88 15.92 12.85
C GLU A 24 8.48 16.00 11.45
N MET A 25 8.63 14.88 10.75
CA MET A 25 9.10 14.88 9.36
C MET A 25 8.22 15.76 8.47
N LYS A 26 6.89 15.64 8.61
CA LYS A 26 5.96 16.46 7.84
C LYS A 26 6.08 17.95 8.20
N GLU A 27 6.20 18.29 9.48
CA GLU A 27 6.37 19.67 9.96
C GLU A 27 7.69 20.29 9.48
N ALA A 28 8.75 19.47 9.42
CA ALA A 28 10.04 19.83 8.84
C ALA A 28 10.03 19.94 7.30
N GLY A 29 8.86 19.82 6.66
CA GLY A 29 8.71 19.97 5.20
C GLY A 29 9.19 18.76 4.40
N LYS A 30 9.37 17.60 5.02
CA LYS A 30 9.75 16.37 4.31
C LYS A 30 8.70 15.97 3.27
N THR A 31 9.19 15.47 2.14
CA THR A 31 8.36 15.00 1.05
C THR A 31 7.57 13.76 1.47
N LYS A 32 6.47 13.49 0.75
CA LYS A 32 5.69 12.27 0.98
C LYS A 32 6.51 11.01 0.71
N ALA A 33 7.42 11.04 -0.26
CA ALA A 33 8.34 9.97 -0.58
C ALA A 33 9.28 9.67 0.60
N GLU A 34 9.87 10.69 1.22
CA GLU A 34 10.72 10.52 2.41
C GLU A 34 9.94 9.91 3.58
N ILE A 35 8.71 10.37 3.81
CA ILE A 35 7.85 9.84 4.88
C ILE A 35 7.45 8.39 4.58
N GLN A 36 7.09 8.08 3.34
CA GLN A 36 6.78 6.71 2.90
C GLN A 36 7.98 5.79 3.09
N HIS A 37 9.18 6.25 2.73
CA HIS A 37 10.41 5.48 2.91
C HIS A 37 10.62 5.12 4.38
N GLU A 38 10.39 6.07 5.29
CA GLU A 38 10.47 5.83 6.73
C GLU A 38 9.41 4.83 7.22
N VAL A 39 8.16 4.95 6.76
CA VAL A 39 7.10 3.97 7.03
C VAL A 39 7.51 2.57 6.58
N MET A 40 8.06 2.43 5.37
CA MET A 40 8.50 1.15 4.83
C MET A 40 9.70 0.58 5.60
N ARG A 41 10.58 1.44 6.12
CA ARG A 41 11.68 1.04 7.00
C ARG A 41 11.17 0.41 8.30
N TYR A 42 10.16 1.00 8.93
CA TYR A 42 9.51 0.40 10.10
C TYR A 42 8.83 -0.93 9.76
N TYR A 43 8.13 -0.99 8.64
CA TYR A 43 7.46 -2.20 8.18
C TYR A 43 8.44 -3.37 7.95
N ASP A 44 9.63 -3.08 7.45
CA ASP A 44 10.63 -4.10 7.17
C ASP A 44 11.20 -4.76 8.42
N GLN A 45 11.25 -4.04 9.54
CA GLN A 45 11.70 -4.53 10.84
C GLN A 45 10.66 -5.45 11.52
N LEU A 46 9.38 -5.33 11.14
CA LEU A 46 8.34 -6.18 11.68
C LEU A 46 8.49 -7.63 11.23
N HIS A 47 8.03 -8.54 12.09
CA HIS A 47 7.96 -9.97 11.85
C HIS A 47 6.69 -10.56 12.47
N GLY A 48 6.45 -11.85 12.25
CA GLY A 48 5.32 -12.56 12.85
C GLY A 48 3.96 -11.92 12.61
N GLU A 49 3.15 -11.85 13.67
CA GLU A 49 1.79 -11.30 13.65
C GLU A 49 1.77 -9.79 13.42
N GLU A 50 2.71 -9.03 13.99
CA GLU A 50 2.78 -7.58 13.81
C GLU A 50 2.95 -7.22 12.33
N LYS A 51 3.82 -7.95 11.61
CA LYS A 51 3.98 -7.77 10.16
C LYS A 51 2.70 -8.11 9.40
N GLN A 52 1.92 -9.10 9.85
CA GLN A 52 0.62 -9.44 9.25
C GLN A 52 -0.37 -8.30 9.40
N GLN A 53 -0.55 -7.82 10.62
CA GLN A 53 -1.47 -6.73 10.93
C GLN A 53 -1.08 -5.45 10.15
N ALA A 54 0.20 -5.09 10.14
CA ALA A 54 0.70 -3.96 9.36
C ALA A 54 0.46 -4.15 7.85
N THR A 55 0.67 -5.36 7.32
CA THR A 55 0.41 -5.66 5.91
C THR A 55 -1.06 -5.43 5.56
N GLU A 56 -1.99 -5.92 6.36
CA GLU A 56 -3.42 -5.72 6.09
C GLU A 56 -3.81 -4.24 6.13
N LYS A 57 -3.28 -3.46 7.08
CA LYS A 57 -3.52 -2.01 7.15
C LYS A 57 -2.93 -1.26 5.94
N LEU A 58 -1.69 -1.57 5.55
CA LEU A 58 -1.03 -0.95 4.40
C LEU A 58 -1.70 -1.32 3.08
N LYS A 59 -2.23 -2.54 2.93
CA LYS A 59 -3.04 -2.92 1.76
C LYS A 59 -4.23 -2.00 1.58
N VAL A 60 -4.92 -1.61 2.67
CA VAL A 60 -6.05 -0.68 2.57
C VAL A 60 -5.58 0.68 2.04
N GLY A 61 -4.45 1.18 2.53
CA GLY A 61 -3.84 2.41 2.01
C GLY A 61 -3.49 2.31 0.52
N CYS A 62 -2.89 1.20 0.09
CA CYS A 62 -2.59 0.96 -1.33
C CYS A 62 -3.85 0.85 -2.21
N LYS A 63 -4.94 0.24 -1.71
CA LYS A 63 -6.23 0.20 -2.43
C LYS A 63 -6.85 1.59 -2.55
N MET A 64 -6.81 2.39 -1.49
CA MET A 64 -7.27 3.77 -1.50
C MET A 64 -6.51 4.62 -2.53
N LEU A 65 -5.18 4.50 -2.54
CA LEU A 65 -4.35 5.17 -3.52
C LEU A 65 -4.66 4.71 -4.95
N LEU A 66 -4.76 3.39 -5.16
CA LEU A 66 -5.10 2.81 -6.45
C LEU A 66 -6.45 3.34 -6.95
N LYS A 67 -7.48 3.37 -6.10
CA LYS A 67 -8.79 3.96 -6.41
C LYS A 67 -8.68 5.42 -6.86
N GLY A 68 -7.80 6.20 -6.23
CA GLY A 68 -7.55 7.59 -6.64
C GLY A 68 -6.81 7.74 -7.97
N ILE A 69 -6.07 6.71 -8.41
CA ILE A 69 -5.29 6.70 -9.66
C ILE A 69 -6.11 6.19 -10.84
N ILE A 70 -6.76 5.03 -10.69
CA ILE A 70 -7.46 4.34 -11.78
C ILE A 70 -8.99 4.53 -11.74
N GLY A 71 -9.50 5.18 -10.70
CA GLY A 71 -10.94 5.37 -10.49
C GLY A 71 -11.62 4.20 -9.79
N GLU A 72 -12.86 4.44 -9.37
CA GLU A 72 -13.67 3.46 -8.65
C GLU A 72 -14.05 2.25 -9.51
N GLU A 73 -14.44 2.49 -10.76
CA GLU A 73 -14.90 1.45 -11.69
C GLU A 73 -13.84 0.36 -11.89
N LYS A 74 -12.59 0.77 -12.18
CA LYS A 74 -11.47 -0.15 -12.36
C LYS A 74 -11.11 -0.90 -11.06
N VAL A 75 -11.27 -0.28 -9.89
CA VAL A 75 -11.08 -0.98 -8.60
C VAL A 75 -12.20 -1.99 -8.32
N VAL A 76 -13.45 -1.68 -8.68
CA VAL A 76 -14.57 -2.63 -8.59
C VAL A 76 -14.33 -3.81 -9.52
N GLU A 77 -13.84 -3.59 -10.74
CA GLU A 77 -13.45 -4.66 -11.66
C GLU A 77 -12.41 -5.61 -11.02
N LEU A 78 -11.34 -5.07 -10.43
CA LEU A 78 -10.33 -5.86 -9.73
C LEU A 78 -10.90 -6.65 -8.54
N ARG A 79 -11.87 -6.08 -7.82
CA ARG A 79 -12.56 -6.78 -6.73
C ARG A 79 -13.38 -7.94 -7.27
N ASN A 80 -14.16 -7.71 -8.33
CA ASN A 80 -15.00 -8.73 -8.94
C ASN A 80 -14.14 -9.88 -9.51
N MET A 81 -12.99 -9.58 -10.13
CA MET A 81 -12.02 -10.60 -10.56
C MET A 81 -11.54 -11.46 -9.39
N LYS A 82 -11.17 -10.82 -8.26
CA LYS A 82 -10.74 -11.54 -7.06
C LYS A 82 -11.87 -12.43 -6.50
N GLU A 83 -13.10 -11.94 -6.48
CA GLU A 83 -14.28 -12.68 -6.00
C GLU A 83 -14.63 -13.85 -6.94
N ALA A 84 -14.39 -13.70 -8.25
CA ALA A 84 -14.51 -14.76 -9.24
C ALA A 84 -13.38 -15.81 -9.17
N GLY A 85 -12.42 -15.65 -8.25
CA GLY A 85 -11.34 -16.61 -8.04
C GLY A 85 -10.08 -16.34 -8.85
N ALA A 86 -9.94 -15.16 -9.46
CA ALA A 86 -8.71 -14.78 -10.17
C ALA A 86 -7.51 -14.85 -9.23
N ASP A 87 -6.41 -15.40 -9.73
CA ASP A 87 -5.21 -15.57 -8.93
C ASP A 87 -4.43 -14.24 -8.80
N ILE A 88 -3.46 -14.20 -7.87
CA ILE A 88 -2.72 -12.98 -7.56
C ILE A 88 -1.94 -12.47 -8.79
N GLN A 89 -1.45 -13.36 -9.65
CA GLN A 89 -0.73 -13.00 -10.86
C GLN A 89 -1.65 -12.34 -11.89
N GLU A 90 -2.84 -12.88 -12.12
CA GLU A 90 -3.86 -12.26 -12.98
C GLU A 90 -4.24 -10.87 -12.49
N LEU A 91 -4.51 -10.73 -11.19
CA LEU A 91 -4.83 -9.43 -10.58
C LEU A 91 -3.68 -8.43 -10.73
N ARG A 92 -2.42 -8.88 -10.56
CA ARG A 92 -1.24 -8.03 -10.76
C ARG A 92 -1.11 -7.56 -12.20
N GLN A 93 -1.23 -8.47 -13.17
CA GLN A 93 -1.17 -8.12 -14.59
C GLN A 93 -2.27 -7.13 -14.97
N LYS A 94 -3.48 -7.33 -14.44
CA LYS A 94 -4.58 -6.39 -14.66
C LYS A 94 -4.29 -5.01 -14.07
N VAL A 95 -3.78 -4.94 -12.83
CA VAL A 95 -3.35 -3.68 -12.23
C VAL A 95 -2.28 -3.01 -13.08
N GLU A 96 -1.25 -3.73 -13.51
CA GLU A 96 -0.16 -3.17 -14.33
C GLU A 96 -0.68 -2.61 -15.66
N LYS A 97 -1.60 -3.34 -16.33
CA LYS A 97 -2.27 -2.84 -17.53
C LYS A 97 -3.04 -1.55 -17.23
N MET A 98 -3.88 -1.54 -16.20
CA MET A 98 -4.66 -0.36 -15.82
C MET A 98 -3.76 0.85 -15.49
N LEU A 99 -2.62 0.63 -14.85
CA LEU A 99 -1.63 1.66 -14.53
C LEU A 99 -0.89 2.17 -15.78
N SER A 100 -0.64 1.31 -16.77
CA SER A 100 -0.01 1.70 -18.04
C SER A 100 -0.90 2.60 -18.92
N GLU A 101 -2.23 2.49 -18.74
CA GLU A 101 -3.22 3.33 -19.42
C GLU A 101 -3.41 4.70 -18.76
N VAL A 102 -2.79 4.95 -17.60
CA VAL A 102 -2.89 6.24 -16.91
C VAL A 102 -2.10 7.28 -17.69
N THR A 103 -2.80 8.30 -18.17
CA THR A 103 -2.22 9.40 -18.96
C THR A 103 -1.89 10.64 -18.12
N ASP A 104 -2.59 10.85 -16.99
CA ASP A 104 -2.36 11.98 -16.09
C ASP A 104 -0.98 11.91 -15.42
N GLU A 105 -0.14 12.92 -15.66
CA GLU A 105 1.24 12.95 -15.16
C GLU A 105 1.32 12.92 -13.63
N LYS A 106 0.39 13.58 -12.93
CA LYS A 106 0.34 13.53 -11.46
C LYS A 106 0.00 12.13 -10.94
N GLN A 107 -0.88 11.41 -11.63
CA GLN A 107 -1.16 10.01 -11.30
C GLN A 107 0.03 9.11 -11.63
N LYS A 108 0.71 9.31 -12.77
CA LYS A 108 1.92 8.55 -13.12
C LYS A 108 3.03 8.71 -12.08
N GLU A 109 3.24 9.93 -11.60
CA GLU A 109 4.18 10.22 -10.53
C GLU A 109 3.85 9.42 -9.26
N LYS A 110 2.58 9.39 -8.84
CA LYS A 110 2.14 8.55 -7.71
C LYS A 110 2.36 7.06 -7.98
N VAL A 111 2.12 6.58 -9.20
CA VAL A 111 2.40 5.18 -9.56
C VAL A 111 3.89 4.87 -9.39
N HIS A 112 4.76 5.78 -9.83
CA HIS A 112 6.20 5.62 -9.68
C HIS A 112 6.64 5.67 -8.20
N GLU A 113 6.13 6.62 -7.44
CA GLU A 113 6.47 6.85 -6.02
C GLU A 113 5.98 5.71 -5.11
N TYR A 114 4.72 5.30 -5.25
CA TYR A 114 4.07 4.34 -4.34
C TYR A 114 4.01 2.91 -4.88
N GLY A 115 4.13 2.72 -6.19
CA GLY A 115 3.99 1.43 -6.87
C GLY A 115 4.89 0.34 -6.28
N PRO A 116 6.22 0.57 -6.15
CA PRO A 116 7.13 -0.44 -5.60
C PRO A 116 6.76 -0.87 -4.16
N ALA A 117 6.40 0.09 -3.31
CA ALA A 117 5.97 -0.20 -1.94
C ALA A 117 4.67 -1.02 -1.93
N CYS A 118 3.67 -0.63 -2.71
CA CYS A 118 2.42 -1.37 -2.79
C CYS A 118 2.59 -2.78 -3.37
N LYS A 119 3.43 -2.96 -4.40
CA LYS A 119 3.76 -4.29 -4.94
C LYS A 119 4.38 -5.18 -3.86
N LYS A 120 5.29 -4.65 -3.05
CA LYS A 120 5.89 -5.37 -1.91
C LYS A 120 4.84 -5.79 -0.87
N ILE A 121 3.96 -4.88 -0.47
CA ILE A 121 2.89 -5.15 0.50
C ILE A 121 1.92 -6.24 0.01
N PHE A 122 1.49 -6.17 -1.25
CA PHE A 122 0.64 -7.23 -1.84
C PHE A 122 1.39 -8.54 -2.06
N GLY A 123 2.71 -8.53 -2.19
CA GLY A 123 3.55 -9.74 -2.28
C GLY A 123 3.83 -10.44 -0.96
N ALA A 124 3.83 -9.72 0.16
CA ALA A 124 4.14 -10.29 1.47
C ALA A 124 3.13 -11.37 1.94
N THR A 125 1.93 -11.40 1.36
CA THR A 125 0.85 -12.34 1.73
C THR A 125 1.07 -13.76 1.17
N THR A 126 1.85 -13.88 0.09
CA THR A 126 2.06 -15.15 -0.62
C THR A 126 2.96 -16.11 0.17
N LEU A 127 3.89 -15.58 0.99
CA LEU A 127 4.83 -16.38 1.78
C LEU A 127 4.20 -17.08 3.00
N GLN A 128 3.05 -16.58 3.48
CA GLN A 128 2.40 -17.13 4.68
C GLN A 128 1.51 -18.33 4.39
N HIS A 129 0.88 -18.37 3.21
CA HIS A 129 0.08 -19.53 2.80
C HIS A 129 0.95 -20.75 2.50
N HIS A 130 2.16 -20.57 1.97
CA HIS A 130 3.08 -21.69 1.75
C HIS A 130 3.64 -22.29 3.06
N ARG A 131 3.82 -21.47 4.11
CA ARG A 131 4.30 -21.95 5.42
C ARG A 131 3.24 -22.68 6.24
N ARG A 132 1.94 -22.44 6.00
CA ARG A 132 0.84 -23.16 6.67
C ARG A 132 0.41 -24.46 5.97
N ARG A 133 0.92 -24.72 4.75
CA ARG A 133 0.64 -25.95 3.98
C ARG A 133 1.79 -26.97 4.01
N ARG A 134 2.86 -26.72 4.78
CA ARG A 134 3.91 -27.71 5.07
C ARG A 134 3.74 -28.23 6.48
#